data_AF-K1TQ11-F1
#
_entry.id   AF-K1TQ11-F1
#
_cell.length_a   1.000
_cell.length_b   1.000
_cell.length_c   1.000
_cell.angle_alpha   90.00
_cell.angle_beta   90.00
_cell.angle_gamma   90.00
#
_symmetry.space_group_name_H-M   'P 1'
#
loop_
_entity.id
_entity.type
_entity.pdbx_description
1 polymer ?
#
loop_
_entity_poly.entity_id
_entity_poly.type
_entity_poly.pdbx_seq_one_letter_code
_entity_poly.pdbx_strand_id
1 'polypeptide(L)'
;MLDNGNAPHILDFGEPEKENSIIKVIGVGGGGGNAVNHMYREGIHDVTFVLCNTDNQALNDSPVPVHLQLGKEGLGAGNKPAKARQAAEETLEDIKNMLNDGTKMAFITAGMGGGTGTGA
;
A
#
# COMPACT_ATOMS: atom_id res chain seq x y z
N MET A 1 -15.18 22.83 55.51
CA MET A 1 -15.92 21.63 55.06
C MET A 1 -16.64 22.04 53.78
N LEU A 2 -16.35 21.61 52.56
CA LEU A 2 -15.49 20.57 51.92
C LEU A 2 -15.11 21.15 50.53
N ASP A 3 -13.83 21.34 50.20
CA ASP A 3 -12.96 20.56 49.28
C ASP A 3 -13.40 20.37 47.81
N ASN A 4 -12.38 20.49 46.96
CA ASN A 4 -12.25 20.61 45.52
C ASN A 4 -13.05 19.64 44.63
N GLY A 5 -13.49 20.17 43.49
CA GLY A 5 -13.99 19.40 42.35
C GLY A 5 -13.26 19.79 41.06
N ASN A 6 -11.92 19.71 41.08
CA ASN A 6 -11.09 19.76 39.89
C ASN A 6 -11.41 18.52 39.04
N ALA A 7 -12.27 18.66 38.03
CA ALA A 7 -12.52 17.57 37.09
C ALA A 7 -11.17 17.20 36.45
N PRO A 8 -10.77 15.92 36.47
CA PRO A 8 -9.53 15.53 35.83
C PRO A 8 -9.65 15.84 34.34
N HIS A 9 -8.79 16.74 33.87
CA HIS A 9 -8.51 16.90 32.46
C HIS A 9 -7.95 15.56 32.00
N ILE A 10 -8.79 14.71 31.42
CA ILE A 10 -8.32 13.49 30.76
C ILE A 10 -7.41 13.96 29.64
N LEU A 11 -6.11 13.80 29.84
CA LEU A 11 -5.11 13.94 28.80
C LEU A 11 -5.37 12.79 27.85
N ASP A 12 -6.00 13.09 26.72
CA ASP A 12 -6.13 12.19 25.59
C ASP A 12 -4.74 12.05 24.96
N PHE A 13 -3.98 11.07 25.44
CA PHE A 13 -2.75 10.62 24.80
C PHE A 13 -3.15 9.77 23.59
N GLY A 14 -3.76 10.40 22.59
CA GLY A 14 -4.25 9.75 21.38
C GLY A 14 -3.26 8.71 20.86
N GLU A 15 -3.76 7.67 20.19
CA GLU A 15 -2.94 6.52 19.83
C GLU A 15 -1.59 6.96 19.25
N PRO A 16 -0.46 6.41 19.72
CA PRO A 16 0.84 6.79 19.20
C PRO A 16 0.77 6.67 17.68
N GLU A 17 1.03 7.77 16.97
CA GLU A 17 1.08 7.75 15.51
C GLU A 17 2.01 6.59 15.15
N LYS A 18 1.44 5.58 14.49
CA LYS A 18 2.18 4.39 14.11
C LYS A 18 3.25 4.87 13.14
N GLU A 19 4.49 4.99 13.62
CA GLU A 19 5.60 5.43 12.78
C GLU A 19 5.58 4.55 11.53
N ASN A 20 5.46 5.19 10.36
CA ASN A 20 5.54 4.47 9.10
C ASN A 20 6.86 3.71 9.09
N SER A 21 6.78 2.37 9.01
CA SER A 21 7.98 1.56 8.99
C SER A 21 8.87 2.00 7.84
N ILE A 22 10.18 2.05 8.11
CA ILE A 22 11.20 2.31 7.08
C ILE A 22 11.28 1.20 6.03
N ILE A 23 10.62 0.06 6.26
CA ILE A 23 10.53 -1.07 5.33
C ILE A 23 9.14 -1.10 4.71
N LYS A 24 9.10 -1.11 3.37
CA LYS A 24 7.86 -1.20 2.59
C LYS A 24 7.83 -2.48 1.78
N VAL A 25 6.71 -3.21 1.81
CA VAL A 25 6.47 -4.40 0.98
C VAL A 25 5.36 -4.07 -0.01
N ILE A 26 5.71 -4.09 -1.29
CA ILE A 26 4.90 -3.59 -2.40
C ILE A 26 4.50 -4.76 -3.28
N GLY A 27 3.21 -5.06 -3.34
CA GLY A 27 2.63 -6.09 -4.20
C GLY A 27 2.18 -5.51 -5.53
N VAL A 28 2.79 -5.92 -6.64
CA VAL A 28 2.47 -5.41 -7.98
C VAL A 28 1.66 -6.43 -8.79
N GLY A 29 0.50 -5.99 -9.29
CA GLY A 29 -0.44 -6.82 -10.03
C GLY A 29 -1.11 -7.89 -9.18
N GLY A 30 -1.86 -8.81 -9.81
CA GLY A 30 -2.65 -9.82 -9.09
C GLY A 30 -1.81 -10.80 -8.26
N GLY A 31 -0.73 -11.34 -8.84
CA GLY A 31 0.14 -12.29 -8.13
C GLY A 31 0.87 -11.66 -6.94
N GLY A 32 1.47 -10.48 -7.15
CA GLY A 32 2.12 -9.72 -6.08
C GLY A 32 1.13 -9.28 -5.00
N GLY A 33 -0.06 -8.84 -5.42
CA GLY A 33 -1.13 -8.45 -4.51
C GLY A 33 -1.62 -9.62 -3.64
N ASN A 34 -1.80 -10.80 -4.22
CA ASN A 34 -2.16 -11.99 -3.44
C ASN A 34 -1.09 -12.36 -2.40
N ALA A 35 0.19 -12.26 -2.75
CA ALA A 35 1.29 -12.51 -1.82
C ALA A 35 1.28 -11.51 -0.65
N VAL A 36 1.12 -10.22 -0.95
CA VAL A 36 1.04 -9.17 0.09
C VAL A 36 -0.22 -9.31 0.94
N ASN A 37 -1.37 -9.64 0.35
CA ASN A 37 -2.61 -9.91 1.09
C ASN A 37 -2.44 -11.08 2.06
N HIS A 38 -1.72 -12.12 1.66
CA HIS A 38 -1.39 -13.22 2.55
C HIS A 38 -0.49 -12.76 3.69
N MET A 39 0.63 -12.09 3.38
CA MET A 39 1.55 -11.53 4.39
C MET A 39 0.85 -10.63 5.41
N TYR A 40 -0.09 -9.79 4.95
CA TYR A 40 -0.88 -8.92 5.80
C TYR A 40 -1.81 -9.71 6.75
N ARG A 41 -2.50 -10.73 6.23
CA ARG A 41 -3.40 -11.58 7.04
C ARG A 41 -2.66 -12.45 8.06
N GLU A 42 -1.44 -12.87 7.75
CA GLU A 42 -0.57 -13.59 8.69
C GLU A 42 -0.05 -12.68 9.82
N GLY A 43 -0.31 -11.38 9.77
CA GLY A 43 0.04 -10.45 10.85
C GLY A 43 1.53 -10.09 10.89
N ILE A 44 2.22 -10.14 9.75
CA ILE A 44 3.60 -9.64 9.66
C ILE A 44 3.62 -8.16 10.06
N HIS A 45 4.46 -7.83 11.04
CA HIS A 45 4.58 -6.51 11.64
C HIS A 45 5.88 -5.82 11.21
N ASP A 46 6.05 -4.57 11.65
CA ASP A 46 7.24 -3.73 11.39
C ASP A 46 7.53 -3.47 9.91
N VAL A 47 6.52 -3.61 9.05
CA VAL A 47 6.57 -3.27 7.63
C VAL A 47 5.29 -2.53 7.22
N THR A 48 5.42 -1.67 6.21
CA THR A 48 4.28 -1.02 5.56
C THR A 48 3.93 -1.80 4.30
N PHE A 49 2.71 -2.32 4.22
CA PHE A 49 2.22 -3.02 3.02
C PHE A 49 1.55 -2.04 2.05
N VAL A 50 1.85 -2.17 0.76
CA VAL A 50 1.23 -1.40 -0.32
C VAL A 50 0.88 -2.34 -1.47
N LEU A 51 -0.30 -2.14 -2.08
CA LEU A 51 -0.61 -2.77 -3.37
C LEU A 51 -0.58 -1.76 -4.51
N CYS A 52 0.01 -2.18 -5.62
CA CYS A 52 -0.01 -1.44 -6.87
C CYS A 52 -0.69 -2.29 -7.95
N ASN A 53 -1.77 -1.81 -8.55
CA ASN A 53 -2.44 -2.55 -9.61
C ASN A 53 -3.12 -1.63 -10.62
N THR A 54 -3.22 -2.07 -11.87
CA THR A 54 -3.98 -1.40 -12.94
C THR A 54 -5.48 -1.71 -12.88
N ASP A 55 -5.87 -2.72 -12.09
CA ASP A 55 -7.25 -3.16 -11.88
C ASP A 55 -7.73 -2.61 -10.54
N ASN A 56 -8.76 -1.76 -10.57
CA ASN A 56 -9.28 -1.10 -9.38
C ASN A 56 -10.14 -2.02 -8.51
N GLN A 57 -10.77 -3.06 -9.09
CA GLN A 57 -11.57 -4.02 -8.34
C GLN A 57 -10.63 -4.85 -7.45
N ALA A 58 -9.52 -5.30 -8.02
CA ALA A 58 -8.49 -6.04 -7.26
C ALA A 58 -7.89 -5.22 -6.10
N LEU A 59 -7.80 -3.89 -6.22
CA LEU A 59 -7.37 -3.02 -5.12
C LEU A 59 -8.45 -2.89 -4.06
N ASN A 60 -9.71 -2.71 -4.46
CA ASN A 60 -10.82 -2.54 -3.50
C ASN A 60 -11.11 -3.81 -2.70
N ASP A 61 -10.85 -4.99 -3.26
CA ASP A 61 -11.07 -6.29 -2.61
C ASP A 61 -9.97 -6.67 -1.61
N SER A 62 -8.88 -5.90 -1.56
CA SER A 62 -7.73 -6.18 -0.71
C SER A 62 -7.95 -5.74 0.75
N PRO A 63 -7.47 -6.52 1.74
CA PRO A 63 -7.48 -6.13 3.15
C PRO A 63 -6.36 -5.12 3.51
N VAL A 64 -5.39 -4.91 2.62
CA VAL A 64 -4.29 -3.96 2.84
C VAL A 64 -4.86 -2.54 2.80
N PRO A 65 -4.47 -1.62 3.69
CA PRO A 65 -5.07 -0.28 3.71
C PRO A 65 -4.50 0.67 2.65
N VAL A 66 -3.24 0.47 2.23
CA VAL A 66 -2.56 1.37 1.30
C VAL A 66 -2.55 0.78 -0.10
N HIS A 67 -3.17 1.50 -1.03
CA HIS A 67 -3.31 1.11 -2.42
C HIS A 67 -2.86 2.22 -3.36
N LEU A 68 -2.30 1.83 -4.50
CA LEU A 68 -1.94 2.71 -5.59
C LEU A 68 -2.46 2.14 -6.92
N GLN A 69 -3.39 2.85 -7.54
CA GLN A 69 -3.83 2.48 -8.88
C GLN A 69 -2.80 2.94 -9.91
N LEU A 70 -2.38 2.01 -10.78
CA LEU A 70 -1.48 2.29 -11.89
C LEU A 70 -2.30 2.65 -13.14
N GLY A 71 -2.03 3.82 -13.71
CA GLY A 71 -2.83 4.39 -14.80
C GLY A 71 -4.25 4.78 -14.36
N LYS A 72 -5.02 5.32 -15.32
CA LYS A 72 -6.32 5.96 -15.03
C LYS A 72 -7.54 5.08 -15.29
N GLU A 73 -7.43 4.05 -16.12
CA GLU A 73 -8.59 3.26 -16.58
C GLU A 73 -9.18 2.35 -15.50
N GLY A 74 -8.35 1.74 -14.64
CA GLY A 74 -8.82 0.80 -13.61
C GLY A 74 -9.31 -0.56 -14.13
N LEU A 75 -9.16 -0.86 -15.43
CA LEU A 75 -9.68 -2.09 -16.07
C LEU A 75 -8.65 -3.22 -16.18
N GLY A 76 -7.45 -3.04 -15.62
CA GLY A 76 -6.36 -3.99 -15.76
C GLY A 76 -5.55 -3.85 -17.06
N ALA A 77 -4.38 -4.51 -17.07
CA ALA A 77 -3.45 -4.50 -18.19
C ALA A 77 -3.79 -5.48 -19.32
N GLY A 78 -4.78 -6.36 -19.13
CA GLY A 78 -5.21 -7.34 -20.15
C GLY A 78 -4.10 -8.25 -20.66
N ASN A 79 -3.23 -8.73 -19.76
CA ASN A 79 -2.03 -9.53 -20.09
C ASN A 79 -1.03 -8.87 -21.05
N LYS A 80 -1.02 -7.54 -21.13
CA LYS A 80 -0.07 -6.78 -21.95
C LYS A 80 0.92 -6.03 -21.06
N PRO A 81 2.18 -6.50 -20.90
CA PRO A 81 3.19 -5.82 -20.11
C PRO A 81 3.45 -4.38 -20.57
N ALA A 82 3.46 -4.11 -21.87
CA ALA A 82 3.64 -2.75 -22.39
C ALA A 82 2.54 -1.78 -21.94
N LYS A 83 1.28 -2.23 -21.83
CA LYS A 83 0.18 -1.39 -21.32
C LYS A 83 0.40 -1.07 -19.84
N ALA A 84 0.83 -2.06 -19.05
CA ALA A 84 1.13 -1.88 -17.64
C ALA A 84 2.32 -0.94 -17.40
N ARG A 85 3.37 -1.06 -18.22
CA ARG A 85 4.54 -0.16 -18.20
C ARG A 85 4.13 1.28 -18.40
N GLN A 86 3.34 1.54 -19.44
CA GLN A 86 2.82 2.89 -19.70
C GLN A 86 1.99 3.40 -18.51
N ALA A 87 1.14 2.55 -17.94
CA ALA A 87 0.34 2.91 -16.77
C ALA A 87 1.20 3.26 -15.55
N ALA A 88 2.32 2.56 -15.32
CA ALA A 88 3.28 2.89 -14.27
C ALA A 88 4.04 4.19 -14.55
N GLU A 89 4.45 4.42 -15.79
CA GLU A 89 5.11 5.66 -16.23
C GLU A 89 4.18 6.88 -16.08
N GLU A 90 2.88 6.73 -16.35
CA GLU A 90 1.84 7.75 -16.13
C GLU A 90 1.61 8.06 -14.64
N THR A 91 1.82 7.07 -13.76
CA THR A 91 1.66 7.16 -12.30
C THR A 91 2.99 7.40 -11.57
N LEU A 92 4.06 7.74 -12.29
CA LEU A 92 5.42 7.81 -11.73
C LEU A 92 5.53 8.76 -10.53
N GLU A 93 4.87 9.92 -10.57
CA GLU A 93 4.92 10.89 -9.47
C GLU A 93 4.25 10.36 -8.20
N ASP A 94 3.14 9.64 -8.32
CA ASP A 94 2.47 9.03 -7.17
C ASP A 94 3.30 7.88 -6.59
N ILE A 95 3.98 7.09 -7.44
CA ILE A 95 4.95 6.07 -7.01
C ILE A 95 6.08 6.71 -6.21
N LYS A 96 6.65 7.81 -6.71
CA LYS A 96 7.71 8.56 -6.00
C LYS A 96 7.21 9.07 -4.65
N ASN A 97 6.03 9.68 -4.60
CA ASN A 97 5.44 10.19 -3.37
C ASN A 97 5.19 9.07 -2.36
N MET A 98 4.68 7.92 -2.82
CA MET A 98 4.45 6.73 -1.99
C MET A 98 5.74 6.17 -1.37
N LEU A 99 6.89 6.35 -2.03
CA LEU A 99 8.20 5.95 -1.53
C LEU A 99 8.91 7.04 -0.71
N ASN A 100 8.49 8.31 -0.82
CA ASN A 100 9.17 9.45 -0.20
C ASN A 100 8.65 9.79 1.22
N ASP A 101 8.06 8.81 1.90
CA ASP A 101 7.48 8.93 3.24
C ASP A 101 8.44 8.47 4.36
N GLY A 102 9.74 8.43 4.07
CA GLY A 102 10.77 7.94 4.99
C GLY A 102 11.24 6.51 4.72
N THR A 103 10.68 5.83 3.71
CA THR A 103 11.09 4.49 3.27
C THR A 103 12.61 4.40 3.04
N LYS A 104 13.26 3.42 3.66
CA LYS A 104 14.70 3.10 3.52
C LYS A 104 14.94 1.79 2.77
N MET A 105 13.97 0.89 2.80
CA MET A 105 14.04 -0.40 2.13
C MET A 105 12.67 -0.73 1.51
N ALA A 106 12.68 -1.14 0.25
CA ALA A 106 11.48 -1.56 -0.47
C ALA A 106 11.66 -2.99 -1.00
N PHE A 107 10.68 -3.84 -0.72
CA PHE A 107 10.55 -5.17 -1.32
C PHE A 107 9.43 -5.12 -2.34
N ILE A 108 9.73 -5.46 -3.60
CA ILE A 108 8.74 -5.54 -4.67
C ILE A 108 8.47 -7.01 -4.94
N THR A 109 7.21 -7.41 -4.78
CA THR A 109 6.75 -8.76 -5.13
C THR A 109 5.75 -8.69 -6.28
N ALA A 110 5.97 -9.53 -7.28
CA ALA A 110 5.17 -9.57 -8.49
C ALA A 110 5.08 -11.00 -9.02
N GLY A 111 3.94 -11.34 -9.61
CA GLY A 111 3.81 -12.54 -10.43
C GLY A 111 4.18 -12.21 -11.87
N MET A 112 5.28 -12.79 -12.35
CA MET A 112 5.74 -12.61 -13.73
C MET A 112 4.89 -13.42 -14.73
N GLY A 113 4.84 -12.98 -15.98
CA GLY A 113 4.12 -13.63 -17.09
C GLY A 113 2.76 -13.01 -17.40
N GLY A 114 2.15 -12.30 -16.45
CA GLY A 114 0.94 -11.51 -16.67
C GLY A 114 1.22 -10.13 -17.28
N GLY A 115 0.22 -9.24 -17.26
CA GLY A 115 0.37 -7.85 -17.70
C GLY A 115 1.02 -6.96 -16.65
N THR A 116 0.30 -6.72 -15.55
CA THR A 116 0.67 -5.73 -14.53
C THR A 116 1.98 -6.06 -13.83
N GLY A 117 2.10 -7.23 -13.21
CA GLY A 117 3.31 -7.61 -12.49
C GLY A 117 4.58 -7.69 -13.36
N THR A 118 4.43 -7.95 -14.67
CA THR A 118 5.57 -8.05 -15.58
C THR A 118 6.04 -6.69 -16.09
N GLY A 119 5.11 -5.78 -16.34
CA GLY A 119 5.40 -4.55 -17.07
C GLY A 119 5.48 -3.28 -16.22
N ALA A 120 4.76 -3.25 -15.10
CA ALA A 120 4.60 -2.07 -14.26
C ALA A 120 5.76 -1.86 -13.29
#